data_AF-A0A8H3W803-F1
#
_entry.id   AF-A0A8H3W803-F1
#
_cell.length_a   1.000
_cell.length_b   1.000
_cell.length_c   1.000
_cell.angle_alpha   90.00
_cell.angle_beta   90.00
_cell.angle_gamma   90.00
#
_symmetry.space_group_name_H-M   'P 1'
#
loop_
_entity.id
_entity.type
_entity.pdbx_description
1 polymer ?
#
loop_
_entity_poly.entity_id
_entity_poly.type
_entity_poly.pdbx_seq_one_letter_code
_entity_poly.pdbx_strand_id
1 'polypeptide(L)'
;MSLTDLLVEFRDLEASTDVTKSTWYIVAASALAAAGAGSDTIELYRLATEGLTLELEKLVQRRIKEAILKTSCLYGVPKSLQALLPLWDSLPDSHIDHYGPRFEAAANKSRESGEAREARGQKYFDTLWGKEAAQFHRDRNFKYQPDLYLLNLKMIYEWHFSEDSILGAAETQMSNISALICSNCPTQVTWHTRGLIRHGGSFDQAEFSRNLGLKIAAHYGCKTGTIMRVEEMDLNTESPH
;
A
#
# COMPACT_ATOMS: atom_id res chain seq x y z
N MET A 1 17.78 -8.24 -16.64
CA MET A 1 16.93 -9.06 -15.77
C MET A 1 15.50 -8.82 -16.19
N SER A 2 14.73 -9.87 -16.47
CA SER A 2 13.31 -9.71 -16.81
C SER A 2 12.49 -9.29 -15.58
N LEU A 3 11.24 -8.85 -15.77
CA LEU A 3 10.32 -8.61 -14.66
C LEU A 3 10.06 -9.90 -13.89
N THR A 4 9.76 -11.02 -14.58
CA THR A 4 9.58 -12.34 -13.97
C THR A 4 10.75 -12.69 -13.04
N ASP A 5 12.01 -12.57 -13.51
CA ASP A 5 13.18 -12.91 -12.71
C ASP A 5 13.27 -12.07 -11.43
N LEU A 6 12.97 -10.77 -11.53
CA LEU A 6 12.92 -9.84 -10.40
C LEU A 6 11.85 -10.26 -9.40
N LEU A 7 10.64 -10.56 -9.87
CA LEU A 7 9.53 -10.94 -9.00
C LEU A 7 9.81 -12.29 -8.31
N VAL A 8 10.42 -13.24 -9.01
CA VAL A 8 10.87 -14.52 -8.45
C VAL A 8 11.94 -14.31 -7.37
N GLU A 9 12.94 -13.44 -7.61
CA GLU A 9 13.96 -13.07 -6.61
C GLU A 9 13.31 -12.66 -5.29
N PHE A 10 12.30 -11.79 -5.34
CA PHE A 10 11.64 -11.27 -4.12
C PHE A 10 10.61 -12.22 -3.50
N ARG A 11 9.93 -13.04 -4.31
CA ARG A 11 9.09 -14.14 -3.80
C ARG A 11 9.94 -15.10 -2.97
N ASP A 12 11.08 -15.51 -3.53
CA ASP A 12 11.97 -16.49 -2.90
C ASP A 12 12.68 -15.88 -1.68
N LEU A 13 13.01 -14.58 -1.72
CA LEU A 13 13.57 -13.84 -0.59
C LEU A 13 12.59 -13.74 0.59
N GLU A 14 11.30 -13.50 0.35
CA GLU A 14 10.30 -13.48 1.41
C GLU A 14 10.14 -14.87 2.05
N ALA A 15 10.32 -15.93 1.26
CA ALA A 15 10.26 -17.33 1.69
C ALA A 15 8.96 -17.69 2.47
N SER A 16 7.86 -16.98 2.20
CA SER A 16 6.57 -17.23 2.83
C SER A 16 5.99 -18.58 2.39
N THR A 17 5.50 -19.35 3.35
CA THR A 17 4.83 -20.65 3.11
C THR A 17 3.32 -20.52 2.94
N ASP A 18 2.76 -19.32 3.20
CA ASP A 18 1.33 -19.03 3.07
C ASP A 18 1.13 -17.89 2.07
N VAL A 19 0.79 -18.26 0.84
CA VAL A 19 0.57 -17.31 -0.26
C VAL A 19 -0.54 -16.30 0.06
N THR A 20 -1.51 -16.65 0.91
CA THR A 20 -2.60 -15.75 1.29
C THR A 20 -2.15 -14.65 2.25
N LYS A 21 -0.95 -14.77 2.80
CA LYS A 21 -0.32 -13.78 3.70
C LYS A 21 0.97 -13.19 3.16
N SER A 22 1.50 -13.70 2.05
CA SER A 22 2.70 -13.14 1.43
C SER A 22 2.52 -11.68 1.05
N THR A 23 3.61 -10.92 1.17
CA THR A 23 3.63 -9.47 0.96
C THR A 23 4.39 -9.07 -0.31
N TRP A 24 5.20 -9.96 -0.90
CA TRP A 24 5.97 -9.66 -2.11
C TRP A 24 5.08 -9.14 -3.25
N TYR A 25 3.90 -9.74 -3.46
CA TYR A 25 3.01 -9.34 -4.55
C TYR A 25 2.22 -8.06 -4.25
N ILE A 26 1.91 -7.73 -3.00
CA ILE A 26 1.21 -6.45 -2.70
C ILE A 26 2.18 -5.27 -2.83
N VAL A 27 3.44 -5.47 -2.45
CA VAL A 27 4.51 -4.49 -2.63
C VAL A 27 4.82 -4.33 -4.12
N ALA A 28 4.96 -5.43 -4.86
CA ALA A 28 5.17 -5.38 -6.31
C ALA A 28 4.00 -4.70 -7.04
N ALA A 29 2.75 -5.04 -6.74
CA ALA A 29 1.57 -4.45 -7.37
C ALA A 29 1.50 -2.94 -7.15
N SER A 30 1.80 -2.49 -5.93
CA SER A 30 1.84 -1.07 -5.58
C SER A 30 2.91 -0.31 -6.37
N ALA A 31 4.11 -0.90 -6.49
CA ALA A 31 5.21 -0.34 -7.26
C ALA A 31 4.92 -0.31 -8.78
N LEU A 32 4.39 -1.39 -9.35
CA LEU A 32 4.03 -1.47 -10.78
C LEU A 32 2.99 -0.41 -11.16
N ALA A 33 1.92 -0.30 -10.36
CA ALA A 33 0.90 0.73 -10.57
C ALA A 33 1.52 2.14 -10.48
N ALA A 34 2.29 2.43 -9.43
CA ALA A 34 2.95 3.72 -9.24
C ALA A 34 3.95 4.07 -10.37
N ALA A 35 4.68 3.08 -10.89
CA ALA A 35 5.63 3.23 -11.99
C ALA A 35 4.95 3.53 -13.35
N GLY A 36 3.63 3.36 -13.45
CA GLY A 36 2.91 3.43 -14.73
C GLY A 36 3.02 2.15 -15.56
N ALA A 37 3.46 1.05 -14.95
CA ALA A 37 3.58 -0.29 -15.54
C ALA A 37 2.41 -1.19 -15.11
N GLY A 38 1.20 -0.62 -15.06
CA GLY A 38 0.03 -1.29 -14.49
C GLY A 38 -0.34 -2.60 -15.19
N SER A 39 -0.17 -2.68 -16.51
CA SER A 39 -0.48 -3.88 -17.30
C SER A 39 0.27 -5.12 -16.82
N ASP A 40 1.48 -4.95 -16.27
CA ASP A 40 2.32 -6.06 -15.85
C ASP A 40 1.85 -6.67 -14.51
N THR A 41 0.81 -6.10 -13.91
CA THR A 41 0.05 -6.73 -12.81
C THR A 41 -0.55 -8.07 -13.23
N ILE A 42 -0.83 -8.29 -14.52
CA ILE A 42 -1.31 -9.58 -15.05
C ILE A 42 -0.23 -10.66 -14.85
N GLU A 43 1.02 -10.35 -15.22
CA GLU A 43 2.15 -11.27 -15.06
C GLU A 43 2.42 -11.55 -13.57
N LEU A 44 2.38 -10.51 -12.74
CA LEU A 44 2.48 -10.63 -11.30
C LEU A 44 1.39 -11.54 -10.72
N TYR A 45 0.13 -11.33 -11.09
CA TYR A 45 -1.00 -12.15 -10.64
C TYR A 45 -0.79 -13.61 -11.02
N ARG A 46 -0.46 -13.88 -12.29
CA ARG A 46 -0.18 -15.24 -12.77
C ARG A 46 0.93 -15.93 -11.99
N LEU A 47 2.01 -15.21 -11.68
CA LEU A 47 3.11 -15.74 -10.88
C LEU A 47 2.71 -16.01 -9.42
N ALA A 48 1.87 -15.13 -8.85
CA ALA A 48 1.41 -15.26 -7.47
C ALA A 48 0.35 -16.34 -7.28
N THR A 49 -0.34 -16.75 -8.34
CA THR A 49 -1.44 -17.72 -8.27
C THR A 49 -1.15 -19.05 -8.96
N GLU A 50 0.05 -19.26 -9.49
CA GLU A 50 0.41 -20.49 -10.19
C GLU A 50 0.20 -21.73 -9.30
N GLY A 51 -0.63 -22.66 -9.79
CA GLY A 51 -0.93 -23.93 -9.10
C GLY A 51 -1.90 -23.81 -7.90
N LEU A 52 -2.48 -22.64 -7.65
CA LEU A 52 -3.46 -22.46 -6.58
C LEU A 52 -4.85 -22.96 -6.97
N THR A 53 -5.69 -23.25 -5.98
CA THR A 53 -7.14 -23.43 -6.19
C THR A 53 -7.79 -22.08 -6.43
N LEU A 54 -8.90 -22.06 -7.18
CA LEU A 54 -9.66 -20.83 -7.48
C LEU A 54 -9.98 -20.00 -6.22
N GLU A 55 -10.29 -20.65 -5.11
CA GLU A 55 -10.56 -19.98 -3.83
C GLU A 55 -9.33 -19.21 -3.33
N LEU A 56 -8.14 -19.81 -3.39
CA LEU A 56 -6.89 -19.16 -3.01
C LEU A 56 -6.46 -18.10 -4.02
N GLU A 57 -6.67 -18.33 -5.32
CA GLU A 57 -6.42 -17.32 -6.37
C GLU A 57 -7.20 -16.03 -6.08
N LYS A 58 -8.49 -16.16 -5.73
CA LYS A 58 -9.33 -15.00 -5.38
C LYS A 58 -8.85 -14.27 -4.13
N LEU A 59 -8.30 -14.96 -3.13
CA LEU A 59 -7.72 -14.32 -1.95
C LEU A 59 -6.46 -13.51 -2.29
N VAL A 60 -5.59 -14.05 -3.16
CA VAL A 60 -4.42 -13.32 -3.66
C VAL A 60 -4.86 -12.13 -4.52
N GLN A 61 -5.83 -12.32 -5.41
CA GLN A 61 -6.41 -11.26 -6.24
C GLN A 61 -6.94 -10.11 -5.37
N ARG A 62 -7.71 -10.45 -4.32
CA ARG A 62 -8.26 -9.48 -3.37
C ARG A 62 -7.18 -8.61 -2.74
N ARG A 63 -6.07 -9.22 -2.32
CA ARG A 63 -4.94 -8.51 -1.71
C ARG A 63 -4.20 -7.61 -2.70
N ILE A 64 -3.98 -8.07 -3.94
CA ILE A 64 -3.42 -7.25 -5.03
C ILE A 64 -4.32 -6.04 -5.33
N LYS A 65 -5.63 -6.28 -5.48
CA LYS A 65 -6.63 -5.23 -5.71
C LYS A 65 -6.62 -4.19 -4.59
N GLU A 66 -6.56 -4.65 -3.34
CA GLU A 66 -6.52 -3.76 -2.17
C GLU A 66 -5.23 -2.93 -2.12
N ALA A 67 -4.07 -3.53 -2.43
CA ALA A 67 -2.79 -2.82 -2.44
C ALA A 67 -2.80 -1.67 -3.45
N ILE A 68 -3.29 -1.93 -4.67
CA ILE A 68 -3.42 -0.92 -5.73
C ILE A 68 -4.45 0.14 -5.33
N LEU A 69 -5.63 -0.26 -4.81
CA LEU A 69 -6.68 0.68 -4.41
C LEU A 69 -6.19 1.62 -3.29
N LYS A 70 -5.60 1.09 -2.22
CA LYS A 70 -5.08 1.91 -1.11
C LYS A 70 -4.02 2.89 -1.61
N THR A 71 -3.04 2.41 -2.39
CA THR A 71 -1.92 3.25 -2.84
C THR A 71 -2.29 4.25 -3.93
N SER A 72 -3.46 4.12 -4.57
CA SER A 72 -3.98 5.09 -5.55
C SER A 72 -4.06 6.52 -5.01
N CYS A 73 -4.21 6.69 -3.70
CA CYS A 73 -4.18 8.00 -3.04
C CYS A 73 -2.83 8.72 -3.16
N LEU A 74 -1.75 8.01 -3.52
CA LEU A 74 -0.38 8.53 -3.58
C LEU A 74 0.08 8.89 -4.99
N TYR A 75 -0.39 8.16 -6.01
CA TYR A 75 0.01 8.36 -7.41
C TYR A 75 -1.16 8.69 -8.35
N GLY A 76 -2.38 8.71 -7.84
CA GLY A 76 -3.59 9.07 -8.57
C GLY A 76 -4.38 7.88 -9.15
N VAL A 77 -5.69 8.08 -9.26
CA VAL A 77 -6.64 7.08 -9.79
C VAL A 77 -6.27 6.56 -11.19
N PRO A 78 -5.81 7.38 -12.17
CA PRO A 78 -5.54 6.88 -13.53
C PRO A 78 -4.58 5.69 -13.59
N LYS A 79 -3.48 5.73 -12.82
CA LYS A 79 -2.50 4.64 -12.75
C LYS A 79 -3.05 3.39 -12.09
N SER A 80 -3.92 3.53 -11.08
CA SER A 80 -4.60 2.39 -10.47
C SER A 80 -5.53 1.69 -11.47
N LEU A 81 -6.24 2.46 -12.30
CA LEU A 81 -7.10 1.90 -13.35
C LEU A 81 -6.28 1.20 -14.45
N GLN A 82 -5.13 1.75 -14.82
CA GLN A 82 -4.19 1.10 -15.75
C GLN A 82 -3.63 -0.23 -15.22
N ALA A 83 -3.69 -0.47 -13.91
CA ALA A 83 -3.31 -1.74 -13.29
C ALA A 83 -4.49 -2.69 -13.11
N LEU A 84 -5.64 -2.17 -12.65
CA LEU A 84 -6.80 -2.98 -12.29
C LEU A 84 -7.62 -3.42 -13.49
N LEU A 85 -7.88 -2.54 -14.46
CA LEU A 85 -8.74 -2.87 -15.62
C LEU A 85 -8.16 -4.02 -16.45
N PRO A 86 -6.86 -4.01 -16.84
CA PRO A 86 -6.29 -5.11 -17.60
C PRO A 86 -6.29 -6.44 -16.84
N LEU A 87 -6.12 -6.40 -15.50
CA LEU A 87 -6.19 -7.60 -14.67
C LEU A 87 -7.58 -8.23 -14.77
N TRP A 88 -8.65 -7.44 -14.69
CA TRP A 88 -10.02 -7.95 -14.80
C TRP A 88 -10.32 -8.47 -16.20
N ASP A 89 -9.93 -7.73 -17.23
CA ASP A 89 -10.13 -8.10 -18.64
C ASP A 89 -9.40 -9.41 -19.01
N SER A 90 -8.36 -9.77 -18.27
CA SER A 90 -7.58 -11.01 -18.48
C SER A 90 -8.20 -12.26 -17.86
N LEU A 91 -9.29 -12.13 -17.10
CA LEU A 91 -9.88 -13.21 -16.30
C LEU A 91 -11.36 -13.43 -16.66
N PRO A 92 -11.87 -14.68 -16.60
CA PRO A 92 -13.31 -14.91 -16.68
C PRO A 92 -14.01 -14.37 -15.42
N ASP A 93 -15.27 -13.93 -15.55
CA ASP A 93 -16.08 -13.39 -14.44
C ASP A 93 -16.10 -14.31 -13.20
N SER A 94 -16.14 -15.62 -13.41
CA SER A 94 -16.13 -16.61 -12.32
C SER A 94 -14.84 -16.58 -11.48
N HIS A 95 -13.74 -16.00 -11.99
CA HIS A 95 -12.46 -15.83 -11.30
C HIS A 95 -12.30 -14.45 -10.65
N ILE A 96 -13.26 -13.53 -10.82
CA ILE A 96 -13.21 -12.23 -10.15
C ILE A 96 -13.68 -12.36 -8.70
N ASP A 97 -12.90 -11.81 -7.77
CA ASP A 97 -13.27 -11.58 -6.39
C ASP A 97 -14.06 -10.27 -6.27
N HIS A 98 -15.19 -10.30 -5.55
CA HIS A 98 -16.10 -9.17 -5.44
C HIS A 98 -16.17 -8.55 -4.04
N TYR A 99 -15.35 -9.02 -3.09
CA TYR A 99 -15.38 -8.50 -1.73
C TYR A 99 -14.89 -7.05 -1.68
N GLY A 100 -15.64 -6.19 -1.01
CA GLY A 100 -15.40 -4.75 -1.00
C GLY A 100 -15.74 -4.15 0.37
N PRO A 101 -14.81 -4.18 1.35
CA PRO A 101 -15.12 -3.82 2.74
C PRO A 101 -15.60 -2.37 2.88
N ARG A 102 -15.07 -1.44 2.07
CA ARG A 102 -15.50 -0.03 2.05
C ARG A 102 -16.90 0.15 1.48
N PHE A 103 -17.25 -0.61 0.44
CA PHE A 103 -18.58 -0.54 -0.17
C PHE A 103 -19.64 -1.09 0.79
N GLU A 104 -19.37 -2.24 1.41
CA GLU A 104 -20.21 -2.83 2.46
C GLU A 104 -20.34 -1.88 3.67
N ALA A 105 -19.24 -1.28 4.13
CA ALA A 105 -19.25 -0.32 5.22
C ALA A 105 -20.03 0.96 4.87
N ALA A 106 -19.95 1.46 3.63
CA ALA A 106 -20.71 2.63 3.19
C ALA A 106 -22.23 2.36 3.09
N ALA A 107 -22.61 1.10 2.84
CA ALA A 107 -24.01 0.69 2.90
C ALA A 107 -24.55 0.66 4.35
N ASN A 108 -23.68 0.41 5.33
CA ASN A 108 -24.02 0.50 6.75
C ASN A 108 -24.05 1.96 7.24
N LYS A 109 -25.25 2.50 7.38
CA LYS A 109 -25.47 3.89 7.83
C LYS A 109 -25.60 4.04 9.35
N SER A 110 -25.24 3.02 10.13
CA SER A 110 -25.31 3.14 11.60
C SER A 110 -24.28 4.16 12.10
N ARG A 111 -24.67 4.97 13.08
CA ARG A 111 -23.79 5.95 13.73
C ARG A 111 -22.57 5.26 14.35
N GLU A 112 -22.78 4.13 15.02
CA GLU A 112 -21.73 3.32 15.63
C GLU A 112 -20.68 2.85 14.62
N SER A 113 -21.10 2.41 13.43
CA SER A 113 -20.18 2.01 12.37
C SER A 113 -19.34 3.20 11.87
N GLY A 114 -19.95 4.38 11.75
CA GLY A 114 -19.25 5.62 11.43
C GLY A 114 -18.21 6.00 12.49
N GLU A 115 -18.60 6.01 13.77
CA GLU A 115 -17.73 6.34 14.90
C GLU A 115 -16.57 5.34 15.03
N ALA A 116 -16.83 4.05 14.84
CA ALA A 116 -15.79 3.01 14.86
C ALA A 116 -14.76 3.20 13.73
N ARG A 117 -15.21 3.55 12.52
CA ARG A 117 -14.34 3.84 11.37
C ARG A 117 -13.50 5.09 11.63
N GLU A 118 -14.11 6.17 12.11
CA GLU A 118 -13.41 7.42 12.47
C GLU A 118 -12.35 7.16 13.54
N ALA A 119 -12.68 6.41 14.61
CA ALA A 119 -11.75 6.07 15.67
C ALA A 119 -10.55 5.26 15.16
N ARG A 120 -10.79 4.31 14.24
CA ARG A 120 -9.70 3.53 13.61
C ARG A 120 -8.80 4.40 12.74
N GLY A 121 -9.39 5.31 11.94
CA GLY A 121 -8.65 6.28 11.12
C GLY A 121 -7.76 7.19 11.97
N GLN A 122 -8.32 7.75 13.04
CA GLN A 122 -7.61 8.60 13.99
C GLN A 122 -6.45 7.85 14.65
N LYS A 123 -6.70 6.63 15.16
CA LYS A 123 -5.67 5.78 15.77
C LYS A 123 -4.54 5.45 14.79
N TYR A 124 -4.89 5.15 13.54
CA TYR A 124 -3.91 4.85 12.50
C TYR A 124 -3.01 6.06 12.25
N PHE A 125 -3.60 7.24 12.04
CA PHE A 125 -2.86 8.46 11.79
C PHE A 125 -1.96 8.86 12.96
N ASP A 126 -2.47 8.74 14.20
CA ASP A 126 -1.69 9.01 15.41
C ASP A 126 -0.49 8.05 15.54
N THR A 127 -0.67 6.78 15.16
CA THR A 127 0.42 5.80 15.18
C THR A 127 1.45 6.08 14.09
N LEU A 128 1.03 6.48 12.89
CA LEU A 128 1.93 6.80 11.79
C LEU A 128 2.91 7.93 12.17
N TRP A 129 2.41 8.99 12.78
CA TRP A 129 3.19 10.21 13.05
C TRP A 129 3.77 10.28 14.47
N GLY A 130 3.21 9.57 15.45
CA GLY A 130 3.36 9.91 16.87
C GLY A 130 2.30 10.94 17.28
N LYS A 131 1.81 10.88 18.52
CA LYS A 131 0.57 11.58 18.93
C LYS A 131 0.68 13.10 18.78
N GLU A 132 1.80 13.68 19.19
CA GLU A 132 2.08 15.11 19.18
C GLU A 132 2.22 15.63 17.73
N ALA A 133 3.03 14.94 16.92
CA ALA A 133 3.22 15.29 15.51
C ALA A 133 1.91 15.13 14.72
N ALA A 134 1.13 14.08 15.00
CA ALA A 134 -0.18 13.87 14.41
C ALA A 134 -1.13 15.05 14.68
N GLN A 135 -1.18 15.53 15.93
CA GLN A 135 -1.99 16.69 16.28
C GLN A 135 -1.52 17.94 15.54
N PHE A 136 -0.20 18.18 15.50
CA PHE A 136 0.38 19.29 14.74
C PHE A 136 -0.03 19.25 13.26
N HIS A 137 0.06 18.10 12.60
CA HIS A 137 -0.32 17.96 11.19
C HIS A 137 -1.82 18.19 10.96
N ARG A 138 -2.69 17.70 11.86
CA ARG A 138 -4.13 17.95 11.78
C ARG A 138 -4.45 19.43 11.86
N ASP A 139 -3.93 20.11 12.89
CA ASP A 139 -4.17 21.53 13.11
C ASP A 139 -3.62 22.39 11.97
N ARG A 140 -2.42 22.05 11.49
CA ARG A 140 -1.79 22.74 10.37
C ARG A 140 -2.57 22.56 9.08
N ASN A 141 -2.95 21.32 8.74
CA ASN A 141 -3.75 21.05 7.54
C ASN A 141 -5.08 21.79 7.62
N PHE A 142 -5.79 21.73 8.75
CA PHE A 142 -7.06 22.42 8.91
C PHE A 142 -6.92 23.95 8.82
N LYS A 143 -5.89 24.52 9.46
CA LYS A 143 -5.65 25.97 9.45
C LYS A 143 -5.37 26.53 8.05
N TYR A 144 -4.53 25.84 7.27
CA TYR A 144 -4.06 26.38 5.99
C TYR A 144 -4.84 25.88 4.78
N GLN A 145 -5.41 24.67 4.84
CA GLN A 145 -6.25 24.11 3.78
C GLN A 145 -7.21 23.05 4.35
N PRO A 146 -8.39 23.44 4.85
CA PRO A 146 -9.38 22.50 5.41
C PRO A 146 -9.69 21.30 4.51
N ASP A 147 -9.72 21.50 3.19
CA ASP A 147 -9.94 20.40 2.24
C ASP A 147 -8.77 19.40 2.20
N LEU A 148 -7.55 19.83 2.53
CA LEU A 148 -6.42 18.91 2.70
C LEU A 148 -6.59 18.08 3.97
N TYR A 149 -7.15 18.66 5.04
CA TYR A 149 -7.54 17.90 6.24
C TYR A 149 -8.64 16.88 5.89
N LEU A 150 -9.69 17.30 5.19
CA LEU A 150 -10.77 16.42 4.74
C LEU A 150 -10.22 15.27 3.89
N LEU A 151 -9.42 15.58 2.86
CA LEU A 151 -8.82 14.59 1.98
C LEU A 151 -7.96 13.59 2.75
N ASN A 152 -7.00 14.07 3.55
CA ASN A 152 -6.08 13.17 4.23
C ASN A 152 -6.81 12.38 5.33
N LEU A 153 -7.32 13.06 6.35
CA LEU A 153 -7.77 12.39 7.57
C LEU A 153 -9.07 11.62 7.34
N LYS A 154 -10.03 12.26 6.69
CA LYS A 154 -11.37 11.69 6.53
C LYS A 154 -11.48 10.78 5.31
N MET A 155 -10.82 11.09 4.18
CA MET A 155 -10.95 10.25 2.98
C MET A 155 -9.84 9.21 2.88
N ILE A 156 -8.57 9.57 3.09
CA ILE A 156 -7.45 8.63 2.91
C ILE A 156 -7.26 7.76 4.16
N TYR A 157 -7.06 8.34 5.34
CA TYR A 157 -6.74 7.54 6.54
C TYR A 157 -7.94 6.78 7.08
N GLU A 158 -9.08 7.44 7.28
CA GLU A 158 -10.30 6.79 7.79
C GLU A 158 -10.84 5.71 6.85
N TRP A 159 -11.03 6.00 5.55
CA TRP A 159 -11.57 5.02 4.63
C TRP A 159 -10.54 4.06 4.05
N HIS A 160 -9.33 4.52 3.68
CA HIS A 160 -8.39 3.71 2.91
C HIS A 160 -7.32 3.06 3.78
N PHE A 161 -6.41 3.84 4.36
CA PHE A 161 -5.23 3.25 5.02
C PHE A 161 -5.56 2.46 6.28
N SER A 162 -6.52 2.92 7.08
CA SER A 162 -6.87 2.26 8.34
C SER A 162 -7.81 1.07 8.20
N GLU A 163 -8.47 0.89 7.07
CA GLU A 163 -9.32 -0.28 6.80
C GLU A 163 -8.44 -1.53 6.75
N ASP A 164 -8.73 -2.53 7.57
CA ASP A 164 -7.83 -3.64 7.87
C ASP A 164 -8.43 -5.01 7.56
N SER A 165 -9.59 -5.08 6.89
CA SER A 165 -10.25 -6.35 6.56
C SER A 165 -9.49 -7.20 5.53
N ILE A 166 -8.62 -6.58 4.71
CA ILE A 166 -7.82 -7.27 3.68
C ILE A 166 -6.31 -7.12 3.93
N LEU A 167 -5.84 -5.87 4.06
CA LEU A 167 -4.43 -5.56 4.36
C LEU A 167 -4.34 -4.83 5.69
N GLY A 168 -3.55 -5.40 6.61
CA GLY A 168 -3.25 -4.79 7.89
C GLY A 168 -2.39 -3.52 7.77
N ALA A 169 -2.12 -2.88 8.91
CA ALA A 169 -1.40 -1.62 8.93
C ALA A 169 0.04 -1.74 8.39
N ALA A 170 0.78 -2.77 8.79
CA ALA A 170 2.14 -3.00 8.31
C ALA A 170 2.18 -3.25 6.78
N GLU A 171 1.33 -4.15 6.27
CA GLU A 171 1.21 -4.44 4.83
C GLU A 171 0.85 -3.20 4.00
N THR A 172 -0.02 -2.34 4.54
CA THR A 172 -0.38 -1.06 3.94
C THR A 172 0.81 -0.11 3.87
N GLN A 173 1.62 -0.03 4.94
CA GLN A 173 2.82 0.80 4.95
C GLN A 173 3.91 0.27 4.01
N MET A 174 4.09 -1.06 3.92
CA MET A 174 4.97 -1.71 2.94
C MET A 174 4.57 -1.33 1.50
N SER A 175 3.28 -1.40 1.20
CA SER A 175 2.70 -0.97 -0.08
C SER A 175 2.97 0.51 -0.36
N ASN A 176 2.72 1.38 0.63
CA ASN A 176 2.97 2.82 0.52
C ASN A 176 4.44 3.15 0.24
N ILE A 177 5.39 2.51 0.92
CA ILE A 177 6.84 2.71 0.71
C ILE A 177 7.20 2.49 -0.75
N SER A 178 6.81 1.35 -1.32
CA SER A 178 7.16 1.00 -2.70
C SER A 178 6.48 1.91 -3.74
N ALA A 179 5.22 2.30 -3.51
CA ALA A 179 4.49 3.24 -4.34
C ALA A 179 5.13 4.64 -4.34
N LEU A 180 5.57 5.13 -3.17
CA LEU A 180 6.21 6.44 -3.01
C LEU A 180 7.60 6.49 -3.65
N ILE A 181 8.36 5.39 -3.58
CA ILE A 181 9.64 5.26 -4.30
C ILE A 181 9.42 5.42 -5.80
N CYS A 182 8.47 4.68 -6.37
CA CYS A 182 8.16 4.73 -7.80
C CYS A 182 7.48 6.05 -8.22
N SER A 183 6.99 6.84 -7.26
CA SER A 183 6.39 8.17 -7.46
C SER A 183 7.37 9.33 -7.25
N ASN A 184 8.66 9.07 -7.01
CA ASN A 184 9.68 10.08 -6.75
C ASN A 184 9.38 10.95 -5.50
N CYS A 185 8.92 10.33 -4.41
CA CYS A 185 8.52 11.01 -3.17
C CYS A 185 9.42 10.64 -1.98
N PRO A 186 10.74 10.94 -2.00
CA PRO A 186 11.71 10.43 -1.03
C PRO A 186 11.42 10.85 0.42
N THR A 187 10.91 12.07 0.63
CA THR A 187 10.52 12.54 1.97
C THR A 187 9.40 11.69 2.55
N GLN A 188 8.37 11.41 1.76
CA GLN A 188 7.24 10.58 2.18
C GLN A 188 7.67 9.13 2.38
N VAL A 189 8.66 8.62 1.62
CA VAL A 189 9.24 7.29 1.86
C VAL A 189 9.78 7.21 3.29
N THR A 190 10.57 8.19 3.74
CA THR A 190 11.06 8.23 5.13
C THR A 190 9.92 8.23 6.15
N TRP A 191 8.87 9.01 5.93
CA TRP A 191 7.73 9.06 6.84
C TRP A 191 7.02 7.70 6.95
N HIS A 192 6.76 7.06 5.81
CA HIS A 192 6.07 5.78 5.76
C HIS A 192 6.94 4.60 6.21
N THR A 193 8.27 4.70 6.07
CA THR A 193 9.21 3.75 6.69
C THR A 193 9.16 3.82 8.21
N ARG A 194 9.19 5.03 8.80
CA ARG A 194 8.98 5.19 10.26
C ARG A 194 7.60 4.69 10.69
N GLY A 195 6.58 5.02 9.89
CA GLY A 195 5.21 4.56 10.08
C GLY A 195 5.08 3.05 10.14
N LEU A 196 5.73 2.33 9.22
CA LEU A 196 5.75 0.87 9.21
C LEU A 196 6.24 0.31 10.55
N ILE A 197 7.35 0.82 11.08
CA ILE A 197 7.91 0.38 12.36
C ILE A 197 6.96 0.67 13.52
N ARG A 198 6.36 1.87 13.56
CA ARG A 198 5.35 2.22 14.58
C ARG A 198 4.10 1.36 14.51
N HIS A 199 3.71 0.92 13.32
CA HIS A 199 2.62 -0.02 13.10
C HIS A 199 2.99 -1.49 13.34
N GLY A 200 4.18 -1.75 13.90
CA GLY A 200 4.62 -3.10 14.28
C GLY A 200 5.27 -3.89 13.14
N GLY A 201 5.60 -3.25 12.02
CA GLY A 201 6.41 -3.86 10.97
C GLY A 201 7.88 -4.00 11.38
N SER A 202 8.58 -4.96 10.80
CA SER A 202 10.00 -5.18 11.07
C SER A 202 10.91 -4.32 10.18
N PHE A 203 12.17 -4.19 10.60
CA PHE A 203 13.23 -3.63 9.75
C PHE A 203 13.37 -4.39 8.43
N ASP A 204 13.29 -5.72 8.47
CA ASP A 204 13.38 -6.55 7.27
C ASP A 204 12.23 -6.27 6.30
N GLN A 205 11.01 -6.07 6.81
CA GLN A 205 9.86 -5.68 5.98
C GLN A 205 10.05 -4.29 5.36
N ALA A 206 10.65 -3.35 6.09
CA ALA A 206 10.96 -2.02 5.60
C ALA A 206 12.01 -2.07 4.47
N GLU A 207 13.12 -2.78 4.69
CA GLU A 207 14.17 -2.98 3.69
C GLU A 207 13.66 -3.77 2.49
N PHE A 208 12.86 -4.81 2.70
CA PHE A 208 12.23 -5.58 1.63
C PHE A 208 11.38 -4.69 0.72
N SER A 209 10.50 -3.88 1.32
CA SER A 209 9.61 -2.96 0.59
C SER A 209 10.40 -1.90 -0.19
N ARG A 210 11.45 -1.37 0.44
CA ARG A 210 12.37 -0.39 -0.17
C ARG A 210 13.10 -1.00 -1.35
N ASN A 211 13.69 -2.18 -1.18
CA ASN A 211 14.53 -2.81 -2.19
C ASN A 211 13.71 -3.28 -3.39
N LEU A 212 12.51 -3.83 -3.17
CA LEU A 212 11.59 -4.19 -4.24
C LEU A 212 11.12 -2.95 -5.02
N GLY A 213 10.72 -1.89 -4.30
CA GLY A 213 10.35 -0.61 -4.91
C GLY A 213 11.47 -0.01 -5.76
N LEU A 214 12.71 0.00 -5.26
CA LEU A 214 13.88 0.49 -5.99
C LEU A 214 14.21 -0.36 -7.24
N LYS A 215 14.09 -1.69 -7.14
CA LYS A 215 14.34 -2.60 -8.27
C LYS A 215 13.30 -2.41 -9.37
N ILE A 216 12.01 -2.27 -9.02
CA ILE A 216 10.94 -1.97 -10.00
C ILE A 216 11.11 -0.57 -10.59
N ALA A 217 11.39 0.43 -9.77
CA ALA A 217 11.66 1.79 -10.24
C ALA A 217 12.83 1.81 -11.24
N ALA A 218 13.93 1.09 -10.96
CA ALA A 218 15.06 0.97 -11.87
C ALA A 218 14.67 0.23 -13.17
N HIS A 219 13.89 -0.85 -13.07
CA HIS A 219 13.43 -1.64 -14.22
C HIS A 219 12.63 -0.78 -15.23
N TYR A 220 11.77 0.12 -14.73
CA TYR A 220 10.94 1.00 -15.57
C TYR A 220 11.51 2.41 -15.76
N GLY A 221 12.74 2.68 -15.32
CA GLY A 221 13.38 3.99 -15.48
C GLY A 221 12.71 5.13 -14.70
N CYS A 222 12.03 4.83 -13.59
CA CYS A 222 11.45 5.84 -12.72
C CYS A 222 12.55 6.65 -12.00
N LYS A 223 12.27 7.93 -11.75
CA LYS A 223 13.08 8.74 -10.82
C LYS A 223 12.64 8.43 -9.38
N THR A 224 13.59 8.31 -8.45
CA THR A 224 13.31 7.96 -7.05
C THR A 224 13.79 9.01 -6.05
N GLY A 225 14.68 9.91 -6.46
CA GLY A 225 15.40 10.79 -5.53
C GLY A 225 16.35 10.00 -4.62
N THR A 226 16.88 10.65 -3.59
CA THR A 226 17.76 9.97 -2.62
C THR A 226 16.92 9.22 -1.59
N ILE A 227 16.85 7.90 -1.73
CA ILE A 227 16.16 7.01 -0.76
C ILE A 227 17.17 6.50 0.27
N MET A 228 17.12 7.09 1.48
CA MET A 228 17.93 6.69 2.63
C MET A 228 17.77 5.19 2.95
N ARG A 229 18.83 4.53 3.40
CA ARG A 229 18.73 3.13 3.86
C ARG A 229 18.02 3.08 5.20
N VAL A 230 17.27 2.03 5.49
CA VAL A 230 16.49 1.95 6.75
C VAL A 230 17.43 1.98 7.96
N GLU A 231 18.61 1.37 7.86
CA GLU A 231 19.65 1.38 8.90
C GLU A 231 20.22 2.78 9.22
N GLU A 232 20.13 3.72 8.28
CA GLU A 232 20.61 5.10 8.43
C GLU A 232 19.51 6.03 8.98
N MET A 233 18.26 5.55 9.06
CA MET A 233 17.14 6.35 9.50
C MET A 233 17.09 6.43 11.02
N ASP A 234 16.93 7.63 11.56
CA ASP A 234 16.38 7.79 12.90
C ASP A 234 14.90 7.41 12.86
N LEU A 235 14.59 6.22 13.36
CA LEU A 235 13.24 5.67 13.39
C LEU A 235 12.44 6.07 14.63
N ASN A 236 13.12 6.60 15.66
CA ASN A 236 12.50 7.01 16.92
C ASN A 236 12.10 8.48 16.89
N THR A 237 12.55 9.26 15.92
CA THR A 237 12.18 10.68 15.81
C THR A 237 10.69 10.88 15.51
N GLU A 238 10.01 11.55 16.42
CA GLU A 238 8.64 12.07 16.25
C GLU A 238 8.65 13.48 15.63
N SER A 239 9.68 13.79 14.84
CA SER A 239 9.78 15.07 14.15
C SER A 239 8.53 15.30 13.29
N PRO A 240 7.93 16.50 13.34
CA PRO A 240 6.86 16.90 12.42
C PRO A 240 7.36 17.07 10.96
N HIS A 241 8.65 16.82 10.72
CA HIS A 241 9.38 16.92 9.44
C HIS A 241 10.24 15.68 9.19
#